data_AF-A0A255EI18-F1
#
_entry.id   AF-A0A255EI18-F1
#
_cell.length_a   1.000
_cell.length_b   1.000
_cell.length_c   1.000
_cell.angle_alpha   90.00
_cell.angle_beta   90.00
_cell.angle_gamma   90.00
#
_symmetry.space_group_name_H-M   'P 1'
#
loop_
_entity.id
_entity.type
_entity.pdbx_description
1 polymer ?
#
loop_
_entity_poly.entity_id
_entity_poly.type
_entity_poly.pdbx_seq_one_letter_code
_entity_poly.pdbx_strand_id
1 'polypeptide(L)'
;MNLRRAAAGLLLACSPLLVLGCSSGKPPVEDVHAGLMDIYVNSSGLTSEQATAMADCAAPKLHDKLDAEALAQISDGQDPQNDAQAKLATDVILECAAEVGGGEG
;
A
#
# COMPACT_ATOMS: atom_id res chain seq x y z
N MET A 1 -49.10 -26.88 -28.57
CA MET A 1 -48.00 -26.98 -29.55
C MET A 1 -47.52 -25.55 -29.84
N ASN A 2 -46.60 -25.00 -29.06
CA ASN A 2 -45.13 -25.05 -29.19
C ASN A 2 -44.60 -24.34 -30.46
N LEU A 3 -44.09 -23.12 -30.29
CA LEU A 3 -42.93 -22.61 -31.05
C LEU A 3 -42.22 -21.54 -30.20
N ARG A 4 -41.35 -21.99 -29.28
CA ARG A 4 -39.88 -21.96 -29.36
C ARG A 4 -39.25 -20.58 -29.07
N ARG A 5 -38.86 -20.42 -27.80
CA ARG A 5 -37.77 -19.54 -27.35
C ARG A 5 -36.45 -20.01 -27.99
N ALA A 6 -35.74 -19.10 -28.67
CA ALA A 6 -34.31 -19.21 -29.02
C ALA A 6 -33.85 -17.78 -29.37
N ALA A 7 -33.01 -17.13 -28.56
CA ALA A 7 -31.55 -17.24 -28.58
C ALA A 7 -30.91 -16.60 -29.83
N ALA A 8 -30.51 -15.34 -29.69
CA ALA A 8 -29.44 -14.69 -30.43
C ALA A 8 -28.88 -13.65 -29.44
N GLY A 9 -27.71 -13.84 -28.85
CA GLY A 9 -26.47 -14.09 -29.54
C GLY A 9 -25.70 -12.77 -29.56
N LEU A 10 -25.15 -12.38 -28.41
CA LEU A 10 -24.12 -11.35 -28.37
C LEU A 10 -22.86 -11.96 -27.75
N LEU A 11 -22.04 -12.47 -28.66
CA LEU A 11 -20.64 -12.80 -28.45
C LEU A 11 -19.89 -11.50 -28.11
N LEU A 12 -19.54 -11.33 -26.84
CA LEU A 12 -18.43 -10.49 -26.39
C LEU A 12 -17.38 -11.48 -25.85
N ALA A 13 -16.61 -12.13 -26.71
CA ALA A 13 -15.35 -11.61 -27.28
C ALA A 13 -14.37 -11.15 -26.18
N CYS A 14 -13.42 -12.03 -25.87
CA CYS A 14 -12.09 -11.76 -25.31
C CYS A 14 -11.93 -10.64 -24.28
N SER A 15 -11.74 -11.04 -23.03
CA SER A 15 -10.63 -10.50 -22.23
C SER A 15 -10.05 -11.60 -21.36
N PRO A 16 -9.02 -12.34 -21.81
CA PRO A 16 -8.16 -13.11 -20.94
C PRO A 16 -7.14 -12.16 -20.30
N LEU A 17 -7.61 -11.28 -19.42
CA LEU A 17 -6.78 -10.80 -18.31
C LEU A 17 -7.14 -11.77 -17.17
N LEU A 18 -6.59 -12.98 -17.12
CA LEU A 18 -5.26 -13.21 -16.55
C LEU A 18 -4.87 -12.16 -15.51
N VAL A 19 -5.77 -11.85 -14.57
CA VAL A 19 -5.32 -11.50 -13.22
C VAL A 19 -4.98 -12.82 -12.54
N LEU A 20 -3.92 -13.47 -13.03
CA LEU A 20 -3.02 -14.25 -12.18
C LEU A 20 -2.31 -13.24 -11.27
N GLY A 21 -3.07 -12.65 -10.37
CA GLY A 21 -2.61 -11.83 -9.27
C GLY A 21 -2.82 -12.56 -7.96
N CYS A 22 -2.62 -13.87 -7.95
CA CYS A 22 -2.32 -14.59 -6.71
C CYS A 22 -0.87 -14.26 -6.35
N SER A 23 -0.62 -13.02 -5.97
CA SER A 23 0.62 -12.65 -5.29
C SER A 23 0.20 -12.38 -3.86
N SER A 24 0.72 -13.21 -2.95
CA SER A 24 0.77 -13.07 -1.49
C SER A 24 0.13 -11.78 -1.02
N GLY A 25 -1.00 -11.82 -0.29
CA GLY A 25 -1.91 -10.68 0.00
C GLY A 25 -1.32 -9.44 0.70
N LYS A 26 -0.01 -9.31 0.69
CA LYS A 26 0.82 -8.19 1.07
C LYS A 26 0.89 -7.17 -0.08
N PRO A 27 0.50 -5.91 0.16
CA PRO A 27 0.56 -4.87 -0.86
C PRO A 27 2.01 -4.56 -1.26
N PRO A 28 2.26 -4.13 -2.51
CA PRO A 28 3.58 -3.76 -2.98
C PRO A 28 4.13 -2.53 -2.24
N VAL A 29 5.46 -2.39 -2.25
CA VAL A 29 6.17 -1.25 -1.61
C VAL A 29 5.66 0.11 -2.12
N GLU A 30 5.26 0.19 -3.39
CA GLU A 30 4.72 1.42 -3.98
C GLU A 30 3.38 1.86 -3.34
N ASP A 31 2.51 0.91 -3.01
CA ASP A 31 1.23 1.19 -2.36
C ASP A 31 1.46 1.62 -0.90
N VAL A 32 2.41 0.97 -0.22
CA VAL A 32 2.82 1.35 1.14
C VAL A 32 3.44 2.75 1.14
N HIS A 33 4.26 3.07 0.14
CA HIS A 33 4.82 4.41 -0.04
C HIS A 33 3.72 5.46 -0.27
N ALA A 34 2.76 5.18 -1.15
CA ALA A 34 1.65 6.08 -1.43
C ALA A 34 0.80 6.34 -0.17
N GLY A 35 0.51 5.29 0.61
CA GLY A 35 -0.21 5.42 1.87
C GLY A 35 0.56 6.23 2.93
N LEU A 36 1.88 6.01 3.05
CA LEU A 36 2.73 6.83 3.93
C LEU A 36 2.77 8.31 3.50
N MET A 37 2.84 8.57 2.20
CA MET A 37 2.76 9.94 1.67
C MET A 37 1.47 10.63 2.07
N ASP A 38 0.34 9.92 2.00
CA ASP A 38 -0.96 10.43 2.43
C ASP A 38 -0.94 10.77 3.93
N ILE A 39 -0.46 9.84 4.78
CA ILE A 39 -0.34 10.03 6.23
C ILE A 39 0.57 11.22 6.57
N TYR A 40 1.73 11.33 5.92
CA TYR A 40 2.69 12.39 6.21
C TYR A 40 2.21 13.78 5.76
N VAL A 41 1.62 13.88 4.58
CA VAL A 41 1.12 15.15 4.05
C VAL A 41 -0.16 15.58 4.78
N ASN A 42 -1.12 14.67 4.93
CA ASN A 42 -2.45 15.02 5.44
C ASN A 42 -2.54 14.99 6.97
N SER A 43 -1.87 14.05 7.65
CA SER A 43 -1.95 13.91 9.10
C SER A 43 -0.82 14.61 9.83
N SER A 44 0.40 14.57 9.30
CA SER A 44 1.58 15.17 9.94
C SER A 44 1.91 16.58 9.44
N GLY A 45 1.33 17.02 8.32
CA GLY A 45 1.56 18.35 7.75
C GLY A 45 2.98 18.54 7.19
N LEU A 46 3.66 17.45 6.85
CA LEU A 46 4.98 17.50 6.20
C LEU A 46 4.84 18.07 4.78
N THR A 47 5.88 18.77 4.31
CA THR A 47 5.93 19.13 2.89
C THR A 47 6.04 17.87 2.04
N SER A 48 5.60 17.91 0.78
CA SER A 48 5.69 16.76 -0.10
C SER A 48 7.12 16.23 -0.26
N GLU A 49 8.14 17.11 -0.26
CA GLU A 49 9.55 16.71 -0.29
C GLU A 49 9.98 15.95 0.97
N GLN A 50 9.60 16.45 2.16
CA GLN A 50 9.91 15.77 3.42
C GLN A 50 9.16 14.45 3.55
N ALA A 51 7.88 14.42 3.15
CA ALA A 51 7.07 13.22 3.12
C ALA A 51 7.67 12.16 2.17
N THR A 52 8.17 12.59 1.00
CA THR A 52 8.80 11.69 0.01
C THR A 52 10.07 11.08 0.61
N ALA A 53 10.96 11.88 1.18
CA ALA A 53 12.18 11.37 1.79
C ALA A 53 11.90 10.37 2.95
N MET A 54 10.88 10.66 3.76
CA MET A 54 10.44 9.78 4.83
C MET A 54 9.83 8.47 4.28
N ALA A 55 8.95 8.56 3.29
CA ALA A 55 8.28 7.42 2.68
C ALA A 55 9.24 6.53 1.88
N ASP A 56 10.21 7.11 1.16
CA ASP A 56 11.28 6.39 0.45
C ASP A 56 12.11 5.54 1.42
N CYS A 57 12.39 6.06 2.62
CA CYS A 57 13.08 5.31 3.66
C CYS A 57 12.19 4.25 4.32
N ALA A 58 10.97 4.62 4.71
CA ALA A 58 10.12 3.80 5.55
C ALA A 58 9.43 2.68 4.76
N ALA A 59 8.92 2.94 3.56
CA ALA A 59 8.14 1.97 2.77
C ALA A 59 8.85 0.61 2.57
N PRO A 60 10.12 0.53 2.12
CA PRO A 60 10.80 -0.76 1.98
C PRO A 60 11.07 -1.43 3.34
N LYS A 61 11.40 -0.67 4.39
CA LYS A 61 11.67 -1.22 5.74
C LYS A 61 10.39 -1.76 6.41
N LEU A 62 9.28 -1.04 6.27
CA LEU A 62 7.95 -1.49 6.72
C LEU A 62 7.51 -2.70 5.93
N HIS A 63 7.69 -2.69 4.62
CA HIS A 63 7.39 -3.85 3.78
C HIS A 63 8.28 -5.05 4.13
N ASP A 64 9.44 -4.92 4.74
CA ASP A 64 10.18 -6.10 5.23
C ASP A 64 9.63 -6.62 6.58
N LYS A 65 9.30 -5.70 7.49
CA LYS A 65 9.03 -6.01 8.91
C LYS A 65 7.57 -6.29 9.23
N LEU A 66 6.63 -5.66 8.53
CA LEU A 66 5.21 -5.75 8.82
C LEU A 66 4.55 -6.89 8.06
N ASP A 67 3.44 -7.40 8.60
CA ASP A 67 2.61 -8.35 7.91
C ASP A 67 1.73 -7.69 6.82
N ALA A 68 1.04 -8.52 6.05
CA ALA A 68 0.19 -8.07 4.95
C ALA A 68 -0.97 -7.18 5.40
N GLU A 69 -1.55 -7.44 6.57
CA GLU A 69 -2.73 -6.71 7.07
C GLU A 69 -2.33 -5.30 7.51
N ALA A 70 -1.25 -5.17 8.27
CA ALA A 70 -0.71 -3.89 8.69
C ALA A 70 -0.25 -3.05 7.49
N LEU A 71 0.36 -3.68 6.47
CA LEU A 71 0.75 -2.96 5.26
C LEU A 71 -0.45 -2.53 4.42
N ALA A 72 -1.54 -3.31 4.39
CA ALA A 72 -2.77 -2.90 3.73
C ALA A 72 -3.38 -1.67 4.42
N GLN A 73 -3.40 -1.67 5.76
CA GLN A 73 -3.85 -0.50 6.54
C GLN A 73 -3.01 0.75 6.22
N ILE A 74 -1.68 0.62 6.18
CA ILE A 74 -0.79 1.74 5.83
C ILE A 74 -1.04 2.21 4.40
N SER A 75 -1.21 1.28 3.45
CA SER A 75 -1.50 1.59 2.04
C SER A 75 -2.83 2.35 1.88
N ASP A 76 -3.80 2.06 2.76
CA ASP A 76 -5.08 2.77 2.85
C ASP A 76 -4.98 4.09 3.65
N GLY A 77 -3.77 4.53 4.03
CA GLY A 77 -3.53 5.78 4.75
C GLY A 77 -3.87 5.70 6.25
N GLN A 78 -3.85 4.50 6.84
CA GLN A 78 -4.21 4.25 8.23
C GLN A 78 -3.03 3.68 9.02
N ASP A 79 -2.97 3.97 10.32
CA ASP A 79 -2.04 3.33 11.22
C ASP A 79 -2.39 1.85 11.45
N PRO A 80 -1.40 0.97 11.67
CA PRO A 80 -1.64 -0.42 12.01
C PRO A 80 -2.49 -0.55 13.28
N GLN A 81 -3.54 -1.37 13.26
CA GLN A 81 -4.39 -1.59 14.44
C GLN A 81 -3.80 -2.55 15.46
N ASN A 82 -2.87 -3.40 15.03
CA ASN A 82 -2.16 -4.31 15.92
C ASN A 82 -1.02 -3.58 16.64
N ASP A 83 -1.01 -3.56 17.97
CA ASP A 83 -0.01 -2.84 18.77
C ASP A 83 1.45 -3.23 18.46
N ALA A 84 1.70 -4.53 18.18
CA ALA A 84 3.05 -4.99 17.85
C ALA A 84 3.49 -4.47 16.47
N GLN A 85 2.57 -4.45 15.50
CA GLN A 85 2.83 -3.89 14.17
C GLN A 85 2.96 -2.36 14.22
N ALA A 86 2.10 -1.69 14.99
CA ALA A 86 2.17 -0.24 15.19
C ALA A 86 3.50 0.16 15.83
N LYS A 87 4.00 -0.62 16.79
CA LYS A 87 5.32 -0.41 17.39
C LYS A 87 6.44 -0.58 16.36
N LEU A 88 6.44 -1.67 15.59
CA LEU A 88 7.43 -1.88 14.52
C LEU A 88 7.39 -0.76 13.49
N ALA A 89 6.20 -0.29 13.13
CA ALA A 89 6.04 0.83 12.21
C ALA A 89 6.64 2.11 12.78
N THR A 90 6.33 2.42 14.04
CA THR A 90 6.87 3.58 14.75
C THR A 90 8.40 3.53 14.84
N ASP A 91 8.98 2.38 15.18
CA ASP A 91 10.43 2.20 15.28
C ASP A 91 11.11 2.49 13.92
N VAL A 92 10.54 2.01 12.81
CA VAL A 92 11.03 2.29 11.46
C VAL A 92 10.90 3.76 11.10
N ILE A 93 9.77 4.39 11.43
CA ILE A 93 9.56 5.82 11.14
C ILE A 93 10.55 6.68 11.92
N LEU A 94 10.84 6.35 13.19
CA LEU A 94 11.84 7.04 14.00
C LEU A 94 13.26 6.86 13.46
N GLU A 95 13.61 5.65 13.02
CA GLU A 95 14.88 5.35 12.35
C GLU A 95 15.03 6.22 11.09
N CYS A 96 13.99 6.25 10.24
CA CYS A 96 13.98 7.06 9.02
C CYS A 96 14.00 8.57 9.30
N ALA A 97 13.31 9.04 10.33
CA ALA A 97 13.38 10.44 10.73
C ALA A 97 14.81 10.83 11.16
N ALA A 98 15.52 9.93 11.85
CA ALA A 98 16.91 10.13 12.21
C ALA A 98 17.85 10.08 10.99
N GLU A 99 17.58 9.25 9.99
CA GLU A 99 18.36 9.20 8.74
C GLU A 99 18.13 10.45 7.87
N VAL A 100 16.87 10.85 7.68
CA VAL A 100 16.48 12.03 6.88
C VAL A 100 16.89 13.33 7.58
N GLY A 101 16.70 13.42 8.89
CA GLY A 101 17.07 14.59 9.69
C GLY A 101 18.55 14.63 10.12
N GLY A 102 19.23 13.48 10.11
CA GLY A 102 20.65 13.32 10.46
C GLY A 102 21.59 13.33 9.26
N GLY A 103 21.08 13.59 8.05
CA GLY A 103 21.86 13.85 6.83
C GLY A 103 22.62 15.17 6.84
N GLU A 104 23.17 15.58 8.00
CA GLU A 104 24.22 16.59 8.09
C GLU A 104 25.55 15.87 8.31
N GLY A 105 26.25 15.62 7.20
CA GLY A 105 27.61 15.06 7.15
C GLY A 105 28.19 15.05 5.76
#